data_AF-A6ZNG7-F1
#
_entry.id   AF-A6ZNG7-F1
#
_cell.length_a   1.000
_cell.length_b   1.000
_cell.length_c   1.000
_cell.angle_alpha   90.00
_cell.angle_beta   90.00
_cell.angle_gamma   90.00
#
_symmetry.space_group_name_H-M   'P 1'
#
loop_
_entity.id
_entity.type
_entity.pdbx_description
1 polymer ?
#
loop_
_entity_poly.entity_id
_entity_poly.type
_entity_poly.pdbx_seq_one_letter_code
_entity_poly.pdbx_strand_id
1 'polypeptide(L)'
;MFTRRFIPVVQSTKQNIGKYVRKDARFTLLTYNMLSPSYMWPQVYTYVAEPYKNWSYRHRLLEKELLNTFKADIMCLQEMTARDYEDYWHDSIGVDVNYGSKFISKTPPKYWKKPVKDMDGVSIFYNLAKFDFISSSGIYLNQLLNVFNQRELKYLYNKKVTLTDGASNVIGEDSLLDVLKGKNQVCLFVSLRHKETGTIFVVLNTHLYWKYDEVKLTQCMIIMRELSKIIKQLLPGDVKGQERVKILFTGDLNSTRDSLVVNFLQGQIVSHGDLNLINPMRPYLDRCVYDDIPKDYFVHTCYSGKLKGIFDYVWYHDSDFLLTKILTGNEVSDELLASNQLGLPNENHPSDHIPLLTEFKIL
;
A
#
# COMPACT_ATOMS: atom_id res chain seq x y z
N MET A 1 17.59 15.60 -17.81
CA MET A 1 16.65 14.46 -17.78
C MET A 1 16.31 14.22 -16.31
N PHE A 2 15.04 14.27 -15.93
CA PHE A 2 14.60 14.17 -14.52
C PHE A 2 14.52 12.71 -14.07
N THR A 3 15.65 11.99 -14.18
CA THR A 3 15.70 10.57 -13.87
C THR A 3 15.76 10.36 -12.36
N ARG A 4 14.76 9.67 -11.80
CA ARG A 4 14.71 9.26 -10.39
C ARG A 4 15.94 8.42 -10.02
N ARG A 5 16.46 8.60 -8.80
CA ARG A 5 17.73 7.97 -8.37
C ARG A 5 17.50 6.96 -7.25
N PHE A 6 18.03 5.75 -7.43
CA PHE A 6 17.99 4.71 -6.40
C PHE A 6 19.23 4.81 -5.50
N ILE A 7 19.10 5.55 -4.40
CA ILE A 7 20.25 6.01 -3.61
C ILE A 7 20.31 5.37 -2.23
N PRO A 8 21.52 5.24 -1.65
CA PRO A 8 21.69 4.78 -0.27
C PRO A 8 20.99 5.68 0.75
N VAL A 9 20.43 5.05 1.77
CA VAL A 9 19.91 5.74 2.96
C VAL A 9 21.03 5.82 3.99
N VAL A 10 21.51 7.04 4.28
CA VAL A 10 22.59 7.28 5.25
C VAL A 10 21.97 7.41 6.63
N GLN A 11 22.05 6.36 7.45
CA GLN A 11 21.59 6.43 8.84
C GLN A 11 22.68 7.00 9.76
N SER A 12 22.31 7.99 10.58
CA SER A 12 23.19 8.65 11.53
C SER A 12 23.24 7.93 12.89
N THR A 13 23.54 6.64 12.96
CA THR A 13 23.89 6.01 14.25
C THR A 13 24.65 4.69 14.11
N LYS A 14 25.70 4.59 14.93
CA LYS A 14 26.57 3.42 15.14
C LYS A 14 25.75 2.23 15.68
N GLN A 15 25.29 1.33 14.82
CA GLN A 15 25.07 -0.05 15.24
C GLN A 15 26.33 -0.85 14.88
N ASN A 16 26.99 -1.40 15.92
CA ASN A 16 28.01 -2.43 15.77
C ASN A 16 27.36 -3.66 15.12
N ILE A 17 27.28 -3.68 13.79
CA ILE A 17 26.87 -4.86 13.05
C ILE A 17 28.00 -5.87 13.24
N GLY A 18 27.75 -6.90 14.06
CA GLY A 18 28.68 -8.01 14.28
C GLY A 18 29.21 -8.58 12.96
N LYS A 19 30.48 -8.98 12.97
CA LYS A 19 31.35 -9.36 11.84
C LYS A 19 30.91 -10.59 11.01
N TYR A 20 29.65 -11.01 11.02
CA TYR A 20 29.14 -12.11 10.19
C TYR A 20 27.95 -11.64 9.35
N VAL A 21 28.22 -10.93 8.26
CA VAL A 21 27.20 -10.53 7.28
C VAL A 21 27.02 -11.66 6.28
N ARG A 22 25.86 -12.34 6.29
CA ARG A 22 25.42 -13.14 5.13
C ARG A 22 25.17 -12.18 3.96
N LYS A 23 25.85 -12.40 2.83
CA LYS A 23 25.85 -11.49 1.68
C LYS A 23 24.46 -11.31 1.04
N ASP A 24 23.57 -12.28 1.21
CA ASP A 24 22.30 -12.38 0.48
C ASP A 24 21.04 -12.13 1.35
N ALA A 25 21.15 -11.43 2.48
CA ALA A 25 20.00 -11.04 3.32
C ALA A 25 19.24 -9.79 2.83
N ARG A 26 19.33 -9.45 1.54
CA ARG A 26 18.74 -8.22 0.97
C ARG A 26 17.69 -8.51 -0.09
N PHE A 27 16.64 -7.71 -0.09
CA PHE A 27 15.59 -7.76 -1.10
C PHE A 27 15.06 -6.36 -1.39
N THR A 28 14.47 -6.22 -2.57
CA THR A 28 13.79 -4.99 -2.99
C THR A 28 12.28 -5.12 -2.84
N LEU A 29 11.63 -4.04 -2.43
CA LEU A 29 10.18 -3.96 -2.32
C LEU A 29 9.67 -2.70 -3.02
N LEU A 30 8.65 -2.87 -3.85
CA LEU A 30 7.95 -1.80 -4.55
C LEU A 30 6.48 -1.77 -4.14
N THR A 31 5.93 -0.58 -3.85
CA THR A 31 4.48 -0.36 -3.81
C THR A 31 4.07 0.69 -4.82
N TYR A 32 2.98 0.46 -5.56
CA TYR A 32 2.55 1.36 -6.61
C TYR A 32 1.05 1.27 -6.93
N ASN A 33 0.34 2.40 -6.78
CA ASN A 33 -1.00 2.57 -7.32
C ASN A 33 -0.89 2.86 -8.83
N MET A 34 -1.45 1.98 -9.66
CA MET A 34 -1.25 2.01 -11.12
C MET A 34 -2.28 2.86 -11.89
N LEU A 35 -3.23 3.48 -11.19
CA LEU A 35 -4.36 4.19 -11.77
C LEU A 35 -5.18 3.32 -12.74
N SER A 36 -6.23 2.69 -12.20
CA SER A 36 -7.13 1.83 -12.95
C SER A 36 -7.66 2.56 -14.20
N PRO A 37 -7.77 1.89 -15.36
CA PRO A 37 -8.44 2.47 -16.52
C PRO A 37 -9.88 2.86 -16.22
N SER A 38 -10.49 2.27 -15.19
CA SER A 38 -11.84 2.63 -14.76
C SER A 38 -11.93 3.97 -14.03
N TYR A 39 -10.82 4.50 -13.53
CA TYR A 39 -10.74 5.73 -12.73
C TYR A 39 -10.05 6.88 -13.45
N MET A 40 -9.74 6.74 -14.74
CA MET A 40 -9.36 7.84 -15.63
C MET A 40 -10.57 8.78 -15.88
N TRP A 41 -11.01 9.50 -14.86
CA TRP A 41 -12.19 10.35 -14.90
C TRP A 41 -11.91 11.65 -15.66
N PRO A 42 -12.71 11.98 -16.70
CA PRO A 42 -12.49 13.18 -17.51
C PRO A 42 -12.47 14.48 -16.70
N GLN A 43 -13.20 14.55 -15.58
CA GLN A 43 -13.29 15.74 -14.73
C GLN A 43 -12.03 15.96 -13.89
N VAL A 44 -11.27 14.90 -13.58
CA VAL A 44 -10.03 14.96 -12.80
C VAL A 44 -8.84 15.18 -13.73
N TYR A 45 -8.78 14.42 -14.82
CA TYR A 45 -7.64 14.36 -15.74
C TYR A 45 -7.80 15.25 -16.97
N THR A 46 -8.35 16.46 -16.78
CA THR A 46 -8.56 17.44 -17.87
C THR A 46 -7.24 17.94 -18.48
N TYR A 47 -6.15 17.88 -17.72
CA TYR A 47 -4.81 18.30 -18.13
C TYR A 47 -4.01 17.22 -18.88
N VAL A 48 -4.51 15.98 -18.91
CA VAL A 48 -3.83 14.85 -19.57
C VAL A 48 -4.21 14.83 -21.04
N ALA A 49 -3.24 14.74 -21.94
CA ALA A 49 -3.53 14.60 -23.37
C ALA A 49 -4.14 13.22 -23.67
N GLU A 50 -5.07 13.15 -24.63
CA GLU A 50 -5.84 11.93 -24.95
C GLU A 50 -5.00 10.67 -25.21
N PRO A 51 -3.88 10.70 -25.96
CA PRO A 51 -3.05 9.51 -26.16
C PRO A 51 -2.55 8.90 -24.85
N TYR A 52 -2.27 9.75 -23.86
CA TYR A 52 -1.70 9.35 -22.57
C TYR A 52 -2.75 8.89 -21.56
N LYS A 53 -4.05 9.11 -21.82
CA LYS A 53 -5.15 8.52 -21.05
C LYS A 53 -5.37 7.04 -21.39
N ASN A 54 -5.02 6.65 -22.62
CA ASN A 54 -5.29 5.32 -23.16
C ASN A 54 -4.60 4.22 -22.34
N TRP A 55 -5.36 3.18 -21.96
CA TRP A 55 -4.84 2.09 -21.15
C TRP A 55 -3.68 1.36 -21.82
N SER A 56 -3.74 1.09 -23.13
CA SER A 56 -2.66 0.39 -23.82
C SER A 56 -1.36 1.19 -23.82
N TYR A 57 -1.43 2.52 -23.81
CA TYR A 57 -0.24 3.37 -23.68
C TYR A 57 0.34 3.26 -22.26
N ARG A 58 -0.49 3.52 -21.24
CA ARG A 58 -0.08 3.50 -19.84
C ARG A 58 0.41 2.13 -19.40
N HIS A 59 -0.28 1.07 -19.80
CA HIS A 59 0.08 -0.32 -19.50
C HIS A 59 1.49 -0.69 -20.01
N ARG A 60 1.86 -0.30 -21.24
CA ARG A 60 3.22 -0.54 -21.75
C ARG A 60 4.31 0.18 -20.94
N LEU A 61 4.00 1.38 -20.43
CA LEU A 61 4.92 2.09 -19.55
C LEU A 61 5.01 1.42 -18.17
N LEU A 62 3.87 1.02 -17.59
CA LEU A 62 3.82 0.26 -16.32
C LEU A 62 4.63 -1.03 -16.43
N GLU A 63 4.46 -1.78 -17.51
CA GLU A 63 5.23 -2.99 -17.79
C GLU A 63 6.74 -2.70 -17.88
N LYS A 64 7.13 -1.66 -18.62
CA LYS A 64 8.54 -1.25 -18.73
C LYS A 64 9.13 -0.85 -17.37
N GLU A 65 8.38 -0.12 -16.56
CA GLU A 65 8.82 0.29 -15.23
C GLU A 65 8.97 -0.93 -14.31
N LEU A 66 7.91 -1.73 -14.16
CA LEU A 66 7.83 -2.82 -13.20
C LEU A 66 8.72 -4.00 -13.58
N LEU A 67 8.65 -4.45 -14.85
CA LEU A 67 9.29 -5.69 -15.28
C LEU A 67 10.65 -5.49 -15.93
N ASN A 68 10.95 -4.32 -16.50
CA ASN A 68 12.23 -4.10 -17.18
C ASN A 68 13.19 -3.23 -16.37
N THR A 69 12.67 -2.22 -15.68
CA THR A 69 13.48 -1.22 -14.99
C THR A 69 13.70 -1.57 -13.52
N PHE A 70 12.63 -1.76 -12.75
CA PHE A 70 12.72 -1.94 -11.31
C PHE A 70 12.94 -3.39 -10.89
N LYS A 71 12.17 -4.35 -11.45
CA LYS A 71 12.30 -5.78 -11.18
C LYS A 71 12.39 -6.08 -9.66
N ALA A 72 11.53 -5.44 -8.89
CA ALA A 72 11.59 -5.51 -7.43
C ALA A 72 11.21 -6.91 -6.94
N ASP A 73 11.95 -7.45 -5.97
CA ASP A 73 11.74 -8.82 -5.50
C ASP A 73 10.35 -9.05 -4.91
N ILE A 74 9.73 -8.02 -4.36
CA ILE A 74 8.31 -7.99 -3.97
C ILE A 74 7.67 -6.74 -4.59
N MET A 75 6.54 -6.91 -5.27
CA MET A 75 5.74 -5.81 -5.83
C MET A 75 4.31 -5.83 -5.28
N CYS A 76 3.91 -4.75 -4.63
CA CYS A 76 2.57 -4.53 -4.10
C CYS A 76 1.84 -3.50 -4.95
N LEU A 77 0.90 -3.94 -5.78
CA LEU A 77 0.22 -3.06 -6.74
C LEU A 77 -1.22 -2.80 -6.30
N GLN A 78 -1.65 -1.55 -6.40
CA GLN A 78 -3.04 -1.13 -6.18
C GLN A 78 -3.68 -0.73 -7.50
N GLU A 79 -5.01 -0.77 -7.52
CA GLU A 79 -5.83 -0.43 -8.70
C GLU A 79 -5.64 -1.34 -9.93
N MET A 80 -5.09 -2.53 -9.71
CA MET A 80 -5.02 -3.58 -10.73
C MET A 80 -6.42 -4.13 -10.99
N THR A 81 -6.88 -4.13 -12.25
CA THR A 81 -8.18 -4.75 -12.59
C THR A 81 -8.07 -6.27 -12.60
N ALA A 82 -9.15 -6.96 -12.26
CA ALA A 82 -9.17 -8.43 -12.32
C ALA A 82 -8.85 -8.95 -13.73
N ARG A 83 -9.38 -8.29 -14.76
CA ARG A 83 -9.05 -8.57 -16.16
C ARG A 83 -7.56 -8.46 -16.44
N ASP A 84 -6.94 -7.36 -16.03
CA ASP A 84 -5.53 -7.12 -16.28
C ASP A 84 -4.64 -8.13 -15.54
N TYR A 85 -5.04 -8.50 -14.31
CA TYR A 85 -4.40 -9.57 -13.56
C TYR A 85 -4.50 -10.92 -14.29
N GLU A 86 -5.71 -11.34 -14.67
CA GLU A 86 -5.98 -12.66 -15.26
C GLU A 86 -5.45 -12.77 -16.69
N ASP A 87 -5.71 -11.78 -17.55
CA ASP A 87 -5.42 -11.84 -18.98
C ASP A 87 -3.96 -11.49 -19.30
N TYR A 88 -3.21 -10.85 -18.39
CA TYR A 88 -1.85 -10.39 -18.65
C TYR A 88 -0.85 -10.69 -17.52
N TRP A 89 -1.02 -10.09 -16.35
CA TRP A 89 0.05 -10.08 -15.33
C TRP A 89 0.31 -11.43 -14.69
N HIS A 90 -0.73 -12.26 -14.52
CA HIS A 90 -0.57 -13.58 -13.92
C HIS A 90 0.29 -14.50 -14.79
N ASP A 91 -0.05 -14.59 -16.08
CA ASP A 91 0.65 -15.47 -17.03
C ASP A 91 2.01 -14.90 -17.43
N SER A 92 2.07 -13.61 -17.81
CA SER A 92 3.29 -12.97 -18.31
C SER A 92 4.39 -12.92 -17.23
N ILE A 93 4.06 -12.61 -15.97
CA ILE A 93 5.10 -12.55 -14.92
C ILE A 93 5.42 -13.97 -14.40
N GLY A 94 4.45 -14.88 -14.37
CA GLY A 94 4.64 -16.25 -13.92
C GLY A 94 5.61 -17.03 -14.81
N VAL A 95 5.36 -17.03 -16.12
CA VAL A 95 6.11 -17.85 -17.09
C VAL A 95 7.41 -17.17 -17.52
N ASP A 96 7.37 -15.86 -17.84
CA ASP A 96 8.51 -15.20 -18.50
C ASP A 96 9.49 -14.54 -17.51
N VAL A 97 9.04 -14.21 -16.30
CA VAL A 97 9.82 -13.39 -15.33
C VAL A 97 10.05 -14.11 -13.98
N ASN A 98 9.46 -15.29 -13.76
CA ASN A 98 9.63 -16.14 -12.58
C ASN A 98 9.16 -15.48 -11.26
N TYR A 99 7.97 -14.87 -11.25
CA TYR A 99 7.30 -14.43 -10.02
C TYR A 99 6.08 -15.29 -9.71
N GLY A 100 5.83 -15.51 -8.42
CA GLY A 100 4.52 -15.91 -7.94
C GLY A 100 3.66 -14.68 -7.70
N SER A 101 2.34 -14.84 -7.76
CA SER A 101 1.40 -13.73 -7.56
C SER A 101 0.17 -14.15 -6.76
N LYS A 102 -0.42 -13.17 -6.08
CA LYS A 102 -1.77 -13.25 -5.47
C LYS A 102 -2.52 -11.95 -5.71
N PHE A 103 -3.83 -12.04 -5.86
CA PHE A 103 -4.71 -10.92 -6.13
C PHE A 103 -6.02 -11.09 -5.37
N ILE A 104 -6.61 -9.96 -4.96
CA ILE A 104 -7.98 -9.88 -4.49
C ILE A 104 -8.65 -8.66 -5.12
N SER A 105 -9.74 -8.90 -5.84
CA SER A 105 -10.60 -7.85 -6.38
C SER A 105 -11.44 -7.23 -5.27
N LYS A 106 -11.70 -5.92 -5.36
CA LYS A 106 -12.79 -5.29 -4.61
C LYS A 106 -14.13 -5.86 -5.09
N THR A 107 -15.17 -5.73 -4.28
CA THR A 107 -16.53 -6.04 -4.71
C THR A 107 -17.16 -4.85 -5.44
N PRO A 108 -17.93 -5.06 -6.52
CA PRO A 108 -18.59 -3.95 -7.21
C PRO A 108 -19.54 -3.15 -6.29
N PRO A 109 -19.34 -1.84 -6.13
CA PRO A 109 -20.28 -1.00 -5.39
C PRO A 109 -21.59 -0.83 -6.19
N LYS A 110 -22.67 -0.39 -5.52
CA LYS A 110 -24.00 -0.24 -6.14
C LYS A 110 -24.03 0.61 -7.43
N TYR A 111 -23.14 1.61 -7.52
CA TYR A 111 -23.04 2.50 -8.68
C TYR A 111 -22.25 1.90 -9.85
N TRP A 112 -21.59 0.76 -9.66
CA TRP A 112 -20.77 0.13 -10.69
C TRP A 112 -21.65 -0.42 -11.82
N LYS A 113 -21.38 0.03 -13.05
CA LYS A 113 -22.11 -0.39 -14.26
C LYS A 113 -21.23 -1.10 -15.29
N LYS A 114 -19.92 -1.20 -15.03
CA LYS A 114 -18.96 -1.88 -15.91
C LYS A 114 -18.92 -3.39 -15.59
N PRO A 115 -18.32 -4.22 -16.45
CA PRO A 115 -18.05 -5.62 -16.15
C PRO A 115 -17.37 -5.82 -14.79
N VAL A 116 -17.66 -6.93 -14.11
CA VAL A 116 -17.03 -7.28 -12.82
C VAL A 116 -15.52 -7.41 -12.96
N LYS A 117 -15.04 -7.95 -14.08
CA LYS A 117 -13.60 -8.06 -14.36
C LYS A 117 -12.86 -6.73 -14.52
N ASP A 118 -13.59 -5.64 -14.75
CA ASP A 118 -12.98 -4.30 -14.80
C ASP A 118 -12.90 -3.64 -13.41
N MET A 119 -13.38 -4.34 -12.36
CA MET A 119 -13.20 -3.94 -10.97
C MET A 119 -11.75 -4.11 -10.59
N ASP A 120 -11.25 -3.12 -9.86
CA ASP A 120 -9.90 -3.09 -9.38
C ASP A 120 -9.75 -3.80 -8.04
N GLY A 121 -8.51 -4.07 -7.69
CA GLY A 121 -8.13 -4.73 -6.45
C GLY A 121 -6.70 -4.40 -6.07
N VAL A 122 -6.14 -5.30 -5.27
CA VAL A 122 -4.73 -5.24 -4.88
C VAL A 122 -4.07 -6.58 -5.17
N SER A 123 -2.80 -6.52 -5.58
CA SER A 123 -1.99 -7.71 -5.88
C SER A 123 -0.63 -7.64 -5.21
N ILE A 124 -0.06 -8.81 -4.93
CA ILE A 124 1.30 -8.98 -4.45
C ILE A 124 1.99 -9.98 -5.37
N PHE A 125 3.10 -9.55 -5.98
CA PHE A 125 4.01 -10.39 -6.74
C PHE A 125 5.30 -10.58 -5.95
N TYR A 126 5.91 -11.76 -6.06
CA TYR A 126 7.14 -12.10 -5.36
C TYR A 126 8.06 -12.96 -6.22
N ASN A 127 9.34 -12.60 -6.26
CA ASN A 127 10.39 -13.26 -7.02
C ASN A 127 10.62 -14.69 -6.50
N LEU A 128 10.31 -15.70 -7.31
CA LEU A 128 10.42 -17.10 -6.93
C LEU A 128 11.87 -17.55 -6.76
N ALA A 129 12.86 -16.81 -7.27
CA ALA A 129 14.27 -17.10 -6.99
C ALA A 129 14.66 -16.75 -5.54
N LYS A 130 13.96 -15.83 -4.88
CA LYS A 130 14.26 -15.38 -3.51
C LYS A 130 13.25 -15.80 -2.46
N PHE A 131 12.00 -16.06 -2.85
CA PHE A 131 10.92 -16.33 -1.92
C PHE A 131 10.18 -17.63 -2.24
N ASP A 132 9.89 -18.42 -1.21
CA ASP A 132 8.90 -19.49 -1.26
C ASP A 132 7.56 -18.96 -0.73
N PHE A 133 6.47 -19.32 -1.42
CA PHE A 133 5.12 -19.06 -0.95
C PHE A 133 4.76 -19.99 0.22
N ILE A 134 4.17 -19.44 1.28
CA ILE A 134 3.65 -20.21 2.41
C ILE A 134 2.12 -20.23 2.37
N SER A 135 1.50 -19.05 2.42
CA SER A 135 0.04 -18.92 2.47
C SER A 135 -0.40 -17.53 2.03
N SER A 136 -1.68 -17.38 1.71
CA SER A 136 -2.29 -16.07 1.47
C SER A 136 -3.69 -16.02 2.02
N SER A 137 -4.10 -14.84 2.48
CA SER A 137 -5.47 -14.54 2.90
C SER A 137 -5.87 -13.19 2.33
N GLY A 138 -7.13 -13.05 1.93
CA GLY A 138 -7.68 -11.79 1.46
C GLY A 138 -8.95 -11.47 2.25
N ILE A 139 -9.13 -10.20 2.63
CA ILE A 139 -10.28 -9.76 3.41
C ILE A 139 -11.02 -8.62 2.74
N TYR A 140 -12.35 -8.63 2.89
CA TYR A 140 -13.23 -7.53 2.55
C TYR A 140 -13.51 -6.73 3.82
N LEU A 141 -13.06 -5.48 3.86
CA LEU A 141 -13.04 -4.70 5.10
C LEU A 141 -14.45 -4.41 5.63
N ASN A 142 -15.46 -4.32 4.76
CA ASN A 142 -16.86 -4.19 5.18
C ASN A 142 -17.50 -5.45 5.77
N GLN A 143 -16.86 -6.61 5.63
CA GLN A 143 -17.40 -7.89 6.13
C GLN A 143 -16.84 -8.29 7.51
N LEU A 144 -15.81 -7.58 8.00
CA LEU A 144 -15.11 -7.92 9.25
C LEU A 144 -15.52 -7.04 10.43
N LEU A 145 -16.80 -6.67 10.53
CA LEU A 145 -17.29 -5.90 11.67
C LEU A 145 -17.29 -6.70 12.99
N ASN A 146 -17.22 -8.03 12.91
CA ASN A 146 -17.12 -8.91 14.08
C ASN A 146 -15.77 -8.80 14.83
N VAL A 147 -14.78 -8.07 14.29
CA VAL A 147 -13.53 -7.78 15.01
C VAL A 147 -13.69 -6.71 16.09
N PHE A 148 -14.83 -6.03 16.14
CA PHE A 148 -15.13 -4.98 17.11
C PHE A 148 -15.97 -5.52 18.28
N ASN A 149 -15.64 -5.08 19.49
CA ASN A 149 -16.45 -5.39 20.68
C ASN A 149 -17.72 -4.52 20.73
N GLN A 150 -18.63 -4.81 21.65
CA GLN A 150 -19.91 -4.10 21.76
C GLN A 150 -19.75 -2.58 22.01
N ARG A 151 -18.74 -2.15 22.77
CA ARG A 151 -18.50 -0.72 23.03
C ARG A 151 -18.02 -0.01 21.77
N GLU A 152 -17.14 -0.65 21.01
CA GLU A 152 -16.65 -0.13 19.73
C GLU A 152 -17.76 -0.07 18.68
N LEU A 153 -18.58 -1.11 18.56
CA LEU A 153 -19.73 -1.11 17.67
C LEU A 153 -20.72 0.02 18.01
N LYS A 154 -20.95 0.28 19.31
CA LYS A 154 -21.75 1.42 19.76
C LYS A 154 -21.12 2.76 19.36
N TYR A 155 -19.80 2.91 19.49
CA TYR A 155 -19.08 4.09 19.01
C TYR A 155 -19.27 4.27 17.50
N LEU A 156 -19.03 3.23 16.69
CA LEU A 156 -19.17 3.29 15.23
C LEU A 156 -20.60 3.64 14.80
N TYR A 157 -21.61 3.15 15.51
CA TYR A 157 -23.02 3.47 15.25
C TYR A 157 -23.38 4.93 15.60
N ASN A 158 -22.82 5.46 16.70
CA ASN A 158 -23.15 6.80 17.18
C ASN A 158 -22.33 7.91 16.51
N LYS A 159 -21.11 7.62 16.08
CA LYS A 159 -20.24 8.59 15.39
C LYS A 159 -20.82 8.92 14.02
N LYS A 160 -21.20 10.18 13.82
CA LYS A 160 -21.73 10.69 12.56
C LYS A 160 -20.61 11.09 11.60
N VAL A 161 -20.83 10.82 10.32
CA VAL A 161 -19.95 11.22 9.21
C VAL A 161 -20.77 12.06 8.24
N THR A 162 -20.36 13.31 8.06
CA THR A 162 -20.94 14.19 7.03
C THR A 162 -20.48 13.71 5.65
N LEU A 163 -21.44 13.30 4.83
CA LEU A 163 -21.19 12.77 3.50
C LEU A 163 -21.04 13.91 2.50
N THR A 164 -20.03 13.81 1.63
CA THR A 164 -19.76 14.78 0.57
C THR A 164 -19.60 14.13 -0.81
N ASP A 165 -19.98 14.86 -1.85
CA ASP A 165 -19.67 14.50 -3.25
C ASP A 165 -18.19 14.75 -3.61
N GLY A 166 -17.77 14.43 -4.84
CA GLY A 166 -16.39 14.64 -5.29
C GLY A 166 -15.89 16.10 -5.25
N ALA A 167 -16.80 17.08 -5.17
CA ALA A 167 -16.50 18.50 -5.06
C ALA A 167 -16.60 19.04 -3.62
N SER A 168 -16.70 18.15 -2.63
CA SER A 168 -16.82 18.46 -1.20
C SER A 168 -18.14 19.13 -0.79
N ASN A 169 -19.18 19.08 -1.64
CA ASN A 169 -20.52 19.54 -1.24
C ASN A 169 -21.18 18.51 -0.33
N VAL A 170 -21.85 18.96 0.73
CA VAL A 170 -22.58 18.09 1.66
C VAL A 170 -23.79 17.48 0.96
N ILE A 171 -23.89 16.15 0.98
CA ILE A 171 -24.99 15.38 0.36
C ILE A 171 -25.79 14.56 1.39
N GLY A 172 -25.38 14.56 2.65
CA GLY A 172 -26.09 13.88 3.72
C GLY A 172 -25.22 13.64 4.94
N GLU A 173 -25.74 12.83 5.85
CA GLU A 173 -25.04 12.37 7.05
C GLU A 173 -25.45 10.92 7.33
N ASP A 174 -24.50 10.10 7.76
CA ASP A 174 -24.78 8.72 8.17
C ASP A 174 -23.90 8.31 9.36
N SER A 175 -24.20 7.16 9.99
CA SER A 175 -23.31 6.57 10.98
C SER A 175 -22.02 6.08 10.33
N LEU A 176 -20.90 6.17 11.05
CA LEU A 176 -19.62 5.61 10.60
C LEU A 176 -19.75 4.11 10.25
N LEU A 177 -20.54 3.37 11.05
CA LEU A 177 -20.84 1.96 10.82
C LEU A 177 -21.52 1.71 9.46
N ASP A 178 -22.53 2.49 9.11
CA ASP A 178 -23.28 2.29 7.86
C ASP A 178 -22.48 2.77 6.64
N VAL A 179 -21.69 3.84 6.80
CA VAL A 179 -20.69 4.24 5.80
C VAL A 179 -19.74 3.07 5.51
N LEU A 180 -19.17 2.45 6.56
CA LEU A 180 -18.22 1.34 6.45
C LEU A 180 -18.81 0.13 5.73
N LYS A 181 -20.06 -0.26 6.02
CA LYS A 181 -20.74 -1.38 5.33
C LYS A 181 -20.83 -1.16 3.82
N GLY A 182 -20.98 0.10 3.41
CA GLY A 182 -21.06 0.50 2.00
C GLY A 182 -19.71 0.62 1.29
N LYS A 183 -18.58 0.39 1.96
CA LYS A 183 -17.22 0.55 1.43
C LYS A 183 -16.58 -0.79 1.09
N ASN A 184 -16.09 -0.93 -0.14
CA ASN A 184 -15.69 -2.21 -0.73
C ASN A 184 -14.17 -2.48 -0.69
N GLN A 185 -13.42 -1.75 0.14
CA GLN A 185 -11.97 -1.90 0.23
C GLN A 185 -11.57 -3.29 0.73
N VAL A 186 -10.38 -3.70 0.31
CA VAL A 186 -9.82 -5.03 0.57
C VAL A 186 -8.39 -4.91 1.09
N CYS A 187 -7.93 -5.95 1.77
CA CYS A 187 -6.52 -6.12 2.11
C CYS A 187 -6.08 -7.55 1.77
N LEU A 188 -4.89 -7.67 1.18
CA LEU A 188 -4.26 -8.94 0.84
C LEU A 188 -3.08 -9.17 1.77
N PHE A 189 -2.98 -10.38 2.31
CA PHE A 189 -1.88 -10.87 3.13
C PHE A 189 -1.22 -12.02 2.38
N VAL A 190 0.10 -11.96 2.20
CA VAL A 190 0.89 -13.04 1.62
C VAL A 190 2.05 -13.37 2.56
N SER A 191 2.07 -14.61 3.01
CA SER A 191 3.14 -15.14 3.84
C SER A 191 4.19 -15.77 2.95
N LEU A 192 5.44 -15.32 3.09
CA LEU A 192 6.58 -15.74 2.27
C LEU A 192 7.72 -16.21 3.15
N ARG A 193 8.53 -17.14 2.65
CA ARG A 193 9.82 -17.50 3.25
C ARG A 193 10.93 -17.00 2.35
N HIS A 194 11.83 -16.17 2.87
CA HIS A 194 13.04 -15.83 2.14
C HIS A 194 13.99 -17.02 2.13
N LYS A 195 14.37 -17.48 0.94
CA LYS A 195 15.07 -18.76 0.73
C LYS A 195 16.42 -18.81 1.44
N GLU A 196 17.19 -17.74 1.32
CA GLU A 196 18.56 -17.69 1.84
C GLU A 196 18.61 -17.64 3.38
N THR A 197 17.74 -16.82 3.98
CA THR A 197 17.78 -16.60 5.43
C THR A 197 16.83 -17.54 6.19
N GLY A 198 15.88 -18.16 5.49
CA GLY A 198 14.78 -18.93 6.10
C GLY A 198 13.75 -18.07 6.84
N THR A 199 13.90 -16.74 6.81
CA THR A 199 13.02 -15.79 7.50
C THR A 199 11.61 -15.84 6.93
N ILE A 200 10.61 -15.75 7.79
CA ILE A 200 9.20 -15.69 7.38
C ILE A 200 8.72 -14.25 7.44
N PHE A 201 8.04 -13.84 6.37
CA PHE A 201 7.45 -12.52 6.20
C PHE A 201 5.95 -12.65 6.09
N VAL A 202 5.22 -11.65 6.59
CA VAL A 202 3.84 -11.38 6.16
C VAL A 202 3.85 -10.03 5.45
N VAL A 203 3.59 -10.06 4.15
CA VAL A 203 3.47 -8.86 3.31
C VAL A 203 2.00 -8.52 3.17
N LEU A 204 1.65 -7.27 3.48
CA LEU A 204 0.31 -6.75 3.36
C LEU A 204 0.25 -5.71 2.26
N ASN A 205 -0.81 -5.75 1.47
CA ASN A 205 -1.13 -4.72 0.49
C ASN A 205 -2.61 -4.33 0.62
N THR A 206 -2.88 -3.02 0.68
CA THR A 206 -4.24 -2.48 0.72
C THR A 206 -4.33 -1.19 -0.09
N HIS A 207 -5.56 -0.79 -0.38
CA HIS A 207 -5.90 0.52 -0.88
C HIS A 207 -7.08 1.01 -0.02
N LEU A 208 -6.80 1.88 0.96
CA LEU A 208 -7.81 2.40 1.89
C LEU A 208 -8.78 3.33 1.18
N TYR A 209 -9.95 3.56 1.78
CA TYR A 209 -10.95 4.43 1.20
C TYR A 209 -10.42 5.86 1.06
N TRP A 210 -10.75 6.54 -0.02
CA TRP A 210 -10.17 7.85 -0.35
C TRP A 210 -10.70 9.03 0.48
N LYS A 211 -11.75 8.81 1.29
CA LYS A 211 -12.43 9.86 2.07
C LYS A 211 -12.62 9.52 3.54
N TYR A 212 -12.73 10.56 4.36
CA TYR A 212 -13.04 10.54 5.80
C TYR A 212 -12.01 9.78 6.64
N ASP A 213 -11.30 10.50 7.50
CA ASP A 213 -10.22 9.92 8.29
C ASP A 213 -10.71 8.83 9.24
N GLU A 214 -11.93 8.93 9.77
CA GLU A 214 -12.49 7.90 10.65
C GLU A 214 -12.82 6.59 9.91
N VAL A 215 -13.20 6.67 8.63
CA VAL A 215 -13.42 5.46 7.80
C VAL A 215 -12.09 4.77 7.55
N LYS A 216 -11.07 5.53 7.14
CA LYS A 216 -9.72 5.02 6.89
C LYS A 216 -9.09 4.43 8.15
N LEU A 217 -9.24 5.10 9.30
CA LEU A 217 -8.78 4.60 10.59
C LEU A 217 -9.45 3.27 10.95
N THR A 218 -10.77 3.19 10.81
CA THR A 218 -11.51 1.96 11.15
C THR A 218 -11.11 0.81 10.21
N GLN A 219 -10.91 1.08 8.92
CA GLN A 219 -10.36 0.11 7.97
C GLN A 219 -8.96 -0.37 8.39
N CYS A 220 -8.07 0.54 8.76
CA CYS A 220 -6.74 0.20 9.26
C CYS A 220 -6.80 -0.67 10.54
N MET A 221 -7.73 -0.38 11.46
CA MET A 221 -7.93 -1.20 12.66
C MET A 221 -8.35 -2.64 12.32
N ILE A 222 -9.24 -2.81 11.35
CA ILE A 222 -9.66 -4.15 10.88
C ILE A 222 -8.45 -4.92 10.36
N ILE A 223 -7.63 -4.29 9.53
CA ILE A 223 -6.41 -4.89 8.96
C ILE A 223 -5.45 -5.31 10.07
N MET A 224 -5.15 -4.42 11.04
CA MET A 224 -4.22 -4.73 12.14
C MET A 224 -4.73 -5.85 13.04
N ARG A 225 -6.05 -5.91 13.32
CA ARG A 225 -6.65 -6.99 14.12
C ARG A 225 -6.61 -8.32 13.39
N GLU A 226 -6.86 -8.32 12.10
CA GLU A 226 -6.79 -9.55 11.31
C GLU A 226 -5.34 -10.03 11.14
N LEU A 227 -4.39 -9.12 10.94
CA LEU A 227 -2.96 -9.41 10.94
C LEU A 227 -2.54 -10.13 12.24
N SER A 228 -2.99 -9.63 13.39
CA SER A 228 -2.73 -10.27 14.69
C SER A 228 -3.23 -11.71 14.76
N LYS A 229 -4.38 -12.02 14.13
CA LYS A 229 -4.89 -13.40 14.06
C LYS A 229 -4.06 -14.26 13.11
N ILE A 230 -3.70 -13.73 11.94
CA ILE A 230 -2.90 -14.44 10.94
C ILE A 230 -1.55 -14.86 11.53
N ILE A 231 -0.88 -13.97 12.27
CA ILE A 231 0.42 -14.30 12.90
C ILE A 231 0.27 -15.42 13.92
N LYS A 232 -0.79 -15.37 14.75
CA LYS A 232 -1.08 -16.44 15.72
C LYS A 232 -1.35 -17.79 15.04
N GLN A 233 -1.97 -17.77 13.86
CA GLN A 233 -2.27 -18.97 13.07
C GLN A 233 -1.06 -19.52 12.32
N LEU A 234 -0.14 -18.66 11.87
CA LEU A 234 1.07 -19.10 11.16
C LEU A 234 2.00 -19.92 12.05
N LEU A 235 2.05 -19.62 13.35
CA LEU A 235 2.89 -20.32 14.32
C LEU A 235 2.08 -20.65 15.59
N PRO A 236 1.16 -21.64 15.53
CA PRO A 236 0.31 -21.99 16.67
C PRO A 236 1.14 -22.54 17.83
N GLY A 237 0.99 -21.96 19.02
CA GLY A 237 1.68 -22.42 20.24
C GLY A 237 3.18 -22.08 20.33
N ASP A 238 3.78 -21.52 19.27
CA ASP A 238 5.18 -21.08 19.26
C ASP A 238 5.28 -19.56 19.42
N VAL A 239 5.08 -19.10 20.66
CA VAL A 239 5.15 -17.66 21.00
C VAL A 239 6.51 -17.06 20.63
N LYS A 240 7.61 -17.81 20.81
CA LYS A 240 8.96 -17.37 20.42
C LYS A 240 9.15 -17.33 18.90
N GLY A 241 8.49 -18.21 18.18
CA GLY A 241 8.46 -18.21 16.72
C GLY A 241 7.66 -17.03 16.16
N GLN A 242 6.56 -16.64 16.81
CA GLN A 242 5.75 -15.47 16.40
C GLN A 242 6.58 -14.19 16.40
N GLU A 243 7.48 -14.02 17.38
CA GLU A 243 8.45 -12.91 17.45
C GLU A 243 9.48 -12.91 16.31
N ARG A 244 9.59 -13.99 15.52
CA ARG A 244 10.48 -14.08 14.35
C ARG A 244 9.78 -13.76 13.03
N VAL A 245 8.46 -13.59 13.03
CA VAL A 245 7.71 -13.22 11.84
C VAL A 245 7.90 -11.73 11.59
N LYS A 246 8.50 -11.41 10.44
CA LYS A 246 8.73 -10.02 10.04
C LYS A 246 7.55 -9.50 9.22
N ILE A 247 7.19 -8.24 9.37
CA ILE A 247 6.00 -7.66 8.71
C ILE A 247 6.39 -6.51 7.81
N LEU A 248 5.79 -6.50 6.61
CA LEU A 248 5.83 -5.37 5.68
C LEU A 248 4.41 -4.97 5.38
N PHE A 249 3.98 -3.80 5.86
CA PHE A 249 2.65 -3.26 5.56
C PHE A 249 2.75 -2.15 4.52
N THR A 250 2.20 -2.42 3.34
CA THR A 250 2.31 -1.55 2.15
C THR A 250 0.95 -1.14 1.63
N GLY A 251 0.92 -0.05 0.86
CA GLY A 251 -0.23 0.31 0.06
C GLY A 251 -0.49 1.80 0.00
N ASP A 252 -1.54 2.14 -0.75
CA ASP A 252 -2.15 3.46 -0.77
C ASP A 252 -3.09 3.59 0.44
N LEU A 253 -2.65 4.36 1.43
CA LEU A 253 -3.43 4.59 2.65
C LEU A 253 -4.38 5.77 2.52
N ASN A 254 -4.36 6.51 1.40
CA ASN A 254 -5.13 7.74 1.20
C ASN A 254 -5.04 8.71 2.40
N SER A 255 -3.89 8.74 3.07
CA SER A 255 -3.72 9.35 4.39
C SER A 255 -2.39 10.09 4.47
N THR A 256 -2.42 11.36 4.85
CA THR A 256 -1.21 12.18 5.02
C THR A 256 -0.41 11.77 6.26
N ARG A 257 0.83 12.24 6.34
CA ARG A 257 1.79 11.89 7.41
C ARG A 257 1.32 12.28 8.82
N ASP A 258 0.42 13.24 8.95
CA ASP A 258 -0.18 13.75 10.18
C ASP A 258 -1.59 13.22 10.46
N SER A 259 -2.11 12.35 9.59
CA SER A 259 -3.46 11.79 9.67
C SER A 259 -3.66 10.82 10.84
N LEU A 260 -4.93 10.57 11.18
CA LEU A 260 -5.32 9.59 12.21
C LEU A 260 -4.76 8.18 11.94
N VAL A 261 -4.70 7.75 10.68
CA VAL A 261 -4.19 6.43 10.30
C VAL A 261 -2.71 6.30 10.61
N VAL A 262 -1.91 7.30 10.21
CA VAL A 262 -0.46 7.29 10.42
C VAL A 262 -0.12 7.39 11.90
N ASN A 263 -0.81 8.26 12.64
CA ASN A 263 -0.66 8.38 14.09
C ASN A 263 -1.00 7.06 14.82
N PHE A 264 -2.08 6.38 14.42
CA PHE A 264 -2.46 5.07 14.96
C PHE A 264 -1.41 3.99 14.68
N LEU A 265 -0.86 3.94 13.46
CA LEU A 265 0.21 3.01 13.10
C LEU A 265 1.50 3.28 13.88
N GLN A 266 1.81 4.56 14.15
CA GLN A 266 2.88 4.99 15.05
C GLN A 266 2.64 4.65 16.53
N GLY A 267 1.53 3.99 16.86
CA GLY A 267 1.21 3.57 18.22
C GLY A 267 0.62 4.67 19.09
N GLN A 268 0.26 5.82 18.52
CA GLN A 268 -0.54 6.80 19.26
C GLN A 268 -1.92 6.22 19.56
N ILE A 269 -2.35 6.38 20.81
CA ILE A 269 -3.68 5.95 21.23
C ILE A 269 -4.69 6.97 20.72
N VAL A 270 -5.65 6.52 19.92
CA VAL A 270 -6.77 7.38 19.48
C VAL A 270 -7.90 7.23 20.49
N SER A 271 -8.08 8.25 21.33
CA SER A 271 -9.08 8.24 22.40
C SER A 271 -10.40 8.91 21.99
N HIS A 272 -11.52 8.29 22.36
CA HIS A 272 -12.89 8.81 22.19
C HIS A 272 -13.69 8.59 23.47
N GLY A 273 -13.72 9.59 24.35
CA GLY A 273 -14.25 9.42 25.71
C GLY A 273 -13.46 8.35 26.44
N ASP A 274 -14.14 7.33 26.96
CA ASP A 274 -13.52 6.19 27.66
C ASP A 274 -13.00 5.09 26.71
N LEU A 275 -13.16 5.26 25.39
CA LEU A 275 -12.71 4.28 24.40
C LEU A 275 -11.30 4.63 23.91
N ASN A 276 -10.36 3.69 24.09
CA ASN A 276 -8.99 3.81 23.59
C ASN A 276 -8.78 2.84 22.42
N LEU A 277 -8.51 3.38 21.23
CA LEU A 277 -8.20 2.60 20.04
C LEU A 277 -6.68 2.45 19.95
N ILE A 278 -6.21 1.22 20.15
CA ILE A 278 -4.79 0.86 20.21
C ILE A 278 -4.45 -0.03 19.02
N ASN A 279 -3.31 0.22 18.39
CA ASN A 279 -2.78 -0.66 17.34
C ASN A 279 -2.19 -1.94 17.97
N PRO A 280 -2.83 -3.12 17.80
CA PRO A 280 -2.33 -4.36 18.37
C PRO A 280 -1.02 -4.84 17.70
N MET A 281 -0.69 -4.29 16.54
CA MET A 281 0.49 -4.64 15.74
C MET A 281 1.66 -3.68 15.92
N ARG A 282 1.57 -2.74 16.89
CA ARG A 282 2.66 -1.82 17.22
C ARG A 282 4.01 -2.51 17.47
N PRO A 283 4.09 -3.69 18.13
CA PRO A 283 5.37 -4.40 18.30
C PRO A 283 6.04 -4.88 17.01
N TYR A 284 5.34 -4.84 15.87
CA TYR A 284 5.83 -5.31 14.57
C TYR A 284 5.88 -4.20 13.51
N LEU A 285 5.36 -3.01 13.80
CA LEU A 285 5.29 -1.87 12.89
C LEU A 285 5.56 -0.60 13.70
N ASP A 286 6.82 -0.18 13.74
CA ASP A 286 7.23 0.96 14.57
C ASP A 286 7.41 2.27 13.78
N ARG A 287 7.69 2.15 12.47
CA ARG A 287 7.94 3.29 11.57
C ARG A 287 7.59 2.97 10.12
N CYS A 288 7.64 4.00 9.29
CA CYS A 288 7.56 3.88 7.84
C CYS A 288 8.80 4.47 7.16
N VAL A 289 8.99 4.19 5.87
CA VAL A 289 10.19 4.60 5.11
C VAL A 289 10.52 6.08 5.19
N TYR A 290 9.52 6.95 5.35
CA TYR A 290 9.71 8.41 5.43
C TYR A 290 10.33 8.87 6.75
N ASP A 291 10.36 8.01 7.77
CA ASP A 291 10.99 8.30 9.06
C ASP A 291 12.52 8.13 9.01
N ASP A 292 13.01 7.34 8.04
CA ASP A 292 14.43 6.99 7.92
C ASP A 292 15.14 7.69 6.74
N ILE A 293 14.46 8.62 6.04
CA ILE A 293 15.02 9.34 4.88
C ILE A 293 14.90 10.86 5.04
N PRO A 294 15.74 11.63 4.32
CA PRO A 294 15.57 13.09 4.24
C PRO A 294 14.20 13.48 3.69
N LYS A 295 13.58 14.50 4.29
CA LYS A 295 12.23 14.96 3.93
C LYS A 295 12.12 15.43 2.47
N ASP A 296 13.20 15.93 1.90
CA ASP A 296 13.29 16.44 0.54
C ASP A 296 13.37 15.32 -0.51
N TYR A 297 13.49 14.04 -0.13
CA TYR A 297 13.47 12.94 -1.09
C TYR A 297 12.09 12.74 -1.74
N PHE A 298 11.02 13.14 -1.05
CA PHE A 298 9.66 13.07 -1.56
C PHE A 298 8.88 14.32 -1.16
N VAL A 299 8.44 15.09 -2.16
CA VAL A 299 7.44 16.14 -1.93
C VAL A 299 6.05 15.49 -1.84
N HIS A 300 5.69 14.67 -2.83
CA HIS A 300 4.45 13.90 -2.87
C HIS A 300 4.68 12.51 -3.50
N THR A 301 3.78 11.57 -3.20
CA THR A 301 3.68 10.30 -3.93
C THR A 301 2.51 10.28 -4.92
N CYS A 302 1.52 11.13 -4.71
CA CYS A 302 0.39 11.34 -5.61
C CYS A 302 0.38 12.77 -6.15
N TYR A 303 0.13 12.91 -7.45
CA TYR A 303 0.08 14.17 -8.19
C TYR A 303 -1.20 14.27 -9.04
N SER A 304 -2.34 13.86 -8.49
CA SER A 304 -3.65 13.83 -9.18
C SER A 304 -4.29 15.22 -9.30
N GLY A 305 -3.80 16.02 -10.26
CA GLY A 305 -4.28 17.37 -10.51
C GLY A 305 -4.11 18.30 -9.30
N LYS A 306 -5.21 18.64 -8.63
CA LYS A 306 -5.20 19.46 -7.40
C LYS A 306 -4.89 18.65 -6.14
N LEU A 307 -5.13 17.35 -6.15
CA LEU A 307 -4.83 16.47 -5.03
C LEU A 307 -3.35 16.08 -5.11
N LYS A 308 -2.57 16.53 -4.12
CA LYS A 308 -1.14 16.21 -4.01
C LYS A 308 -0.81 15.88 -2.58
N GLY A 309 -0.01 14.85 -2.36
CA GLY A 309 0.33 14.41 -1.01
C GLY A 309 1.14 13.13 -0.98
N ILE A 310 1.61 12.78 0.22
CA ILE A 310 2.18 11.47 0.52
C ILE A 310 1.03 10.59 1.02
N PHE A 311 0.64 9.60 0.21
CA PHE A 311 -0.45 8.67 0.51
C PHE A 311 -0.02 7.20 0.47
N ASP A 312 1.12 6.91 -0.17
CA ASP A 312 1.65 5.57 -0.35
C ASP A 312 2.72 5.28 0.70
N TYR A 313 2.65 4.14 1.38
CA TYR A 313 3.54 3.83 2.50
C TYR A 313 4.12 2.42 2.42
N VAL A 314 5.28 2.26 3.07
CA VAL A 314 5.85 0.98 3.49
C VAL A 314 6.18 1.09 4.98
N TRP A 315 5.51 0.29 5.79
CA TRP A 315 5.68 0.18 7.23
C TRP A 315 6.41 -1.12 7.59
N TYR A 316 7.29 -1.03 8.58
CA TYR A 316 8.12 -2.12 9.07
C TYR A 316 8.55 -1.87 10.52
N HIS A 317 9.30 -2.80 11.08
CA HIS A 317 9.99 -2.63 12.36
C HIS A 317 11.50 -2.48 12.15
N ASP A 318 12.13 -1.49 12.80
CA ASP A 318 13.58 -1.21 12.64
C ASP A 318 14.50 -2.32 13.17
N SER A 319 14.06 -3.09 14.17
CA SER A 319 14.78 -4.29 14.63
C SER A 319 14.71 -5.43 13.62
N ASP A 320 13.78 -5.39 12.66
CA ASP A 320 13.57 -6.45 11.69
C ASP A 320 14.22 -6.17 10.35
N PHE A 321 14.22 -4.89 9.96
CA PHE A 321 14.70 -4.45 8.67
C PHE A 321 15.50 -3.17 8.80
N LEU A 322 16.60 -3.13 8.07
CA LEU A 322 17.33 -1.91 7.78
C LEU A 322 16.97 -1.43 6.37
N LEU A 323 16.39 -0.22 6.25
CA LEU A 323 16.23 0.44 4.96
C LEU A 323 17.61 0.89 4.46
N THR A 324 18.03 0.36 3.32
CA THR A 324 19.39 0.58 2.79
C THR A 324 19.45 1.43 1.53
N LYS A 325 18.41 1.37 0.69
CA LYS A 325 18.25 2.26 -0.46
C LYS A 325 16.79 2.62 -0.69
N ILE A 326 16.55 3.75 -1.33
CA ILE A 326 15.23 4.20 -1.75
C ILE A 326 15.31 4.93 -3.10
N LEU A 327 14.28 4.80 -3.92
CA LEU A 327 14.15 5.51 -5.19
C LEU A 327 13.50 6.87 -4.94
N THR A 328 14.28 7.94 -5.06
CA THR A 328 13.81 9.31 -4.78
C THR A 328 12.64 9.72 -5.68
N GLY A 329 11.79 10.62 -5.17
CA GLY A 329 10.62 11.15 -5.88
C GLY A 329 10.70 12.65 -6.20
N ASN A 330 11.66 13.39 -5.64
CA ASN A 330 11.79 14.83 -5.87
C ASN A 330 12.06 15.19 -7.32
N GLU A 331 12.74 14.33 -8.09
CA GLU A 331 12.96 14.57 -9.52
C GLU A 331 11.65 14.68 -10.30
N VAL A 332 10.58 14.01 -9.86
CA VAL A 332 9.25 14.13 -10.49
C VAL A 332 8.60 15.48 -10.18
N SER A 333 8.80 16.00 -8.97
CA SER A 333 8.37 17.36 -8.63
C SER A 333 9.11 18.40 -9.47
N ASP A 334 10.42 18.25 -9.62
CA ASP A 334 11.25 19.13 -10.45
C ASP A 334 10.84 19.06 -11.93
N GLU A 335 10.52 17.87 -12.44
CA GLU A 335 10.03 17.67 -13.81
C GLU A 335 8.72 18.42 -14.04
N LEU A 336 7.73 18.26 -13.15
CA LEU A 336 6.43 18.92 -13.27
C LEU A 336 6.56 20.44 -13.22
N LEU A 337 7.43 20.96 -12.35
CA LEU A 337 7.73 22.39 -12.26
C LEU A 337 8.40 22.92 -13.54
N ALA A 338 9.45 22.25 -14.02
CA ALA A 338 10.19 22.67 -15.20
C ALA A 338 9.37 22.58 -16.49
N SER A 339 8.47 21.61 -16.57
CA SER A 339 7.58 21.40 -17.72
C SER A 339 6.25 22.15 -17.62
N ASN A 340 6.01 22.89 -16.53
CA ASN A 340 4.75 23.58 -16.23
C ASN A 340 3.52 22.65 -16.34
N GLN A 341 3.66 21.40 -15.90
CA GLN A 341 2.59 20.42 -15.88
C GLN A 341 1.85 20.42 -14.55
N LEU A 342 0.51 20.30 -14.62
CA LEU A 342 -0.35 20.38 -13.44
C LEU A 342 -0.20 19.17 -12.51
N GLY A 343 0.01 17.97 -13.07
CA GLY A 343 0.05 16.71 -12.34
C GLY A 343 0.32 15.52 -13.25
N LEU A 344 0.10 14.33 -12.70
CA LEU A 344 0.26 13.03 -13.33
C LEU A 344 -1.10 12.33 -13.48
N PRO A 345 -1.30 11.41 -14.43
CA PRO A 345 -0.33 10.90 -15.39
C PRO A 345 -0.01 11.88 -16.51
N ASN A 346 1.05 11.61 -17.25
CA ASN A 346 1.45 12.36 -18.43
C ASN A 346 2.10 11.42 -19.47
N GLU A 347 2.85 11.96 -20.42
CA GLU A 347 3.51 11.16 -21.46
C GLU A 347 4.57 10.19 -20.93
N ASN A 348 5.22 10.53 -19.82
CA ASN A 348 6.34 9.78 -19.24
C ASN A 348 5.91 8.92 -18.04
N HIS A 349 4.84 9.30 -17.35
CA HIS A 349 4.38 8.67 -16.11
C HIS A 349 2.94 8.13 -16.29
N PRO A 350 2.74 6.81 -16.16
CA PRO A 350 1.47 6.16 -16.51
C PRO A 350 0.41 6.14 -15.41
N SER A 351 0.73 6.65 -14.22
CA SER A 351 -0.19 6.76 -13.08
C SER A 351 -0.13 8.17 -12.50
N ASP A 352 -1.16 8.57 -11.77
CA ASP A 352 -1.14 9.77 -10.94
C ASP A 352 -0.31 9.61 -9.67
N HIS A 353 0.08 8.38 -9.33
CA HIS A 353 1.05 8.08 -8.29
C HIS A 353 2.46 7.80 -8.88
N ILE A 354 3.48 7.89 -8.03
CA ILE A 354 4.84 7.44 -8.36
C ILE A 354 5.18 6.17 -7.56
N PRO A 355 5.91 5.19 -8.14
CA PRO A 355 6.24 3.97 -7.42
C PRO A 355 7.23 4.24 -6.29
N LEU A 356 6.98 3.63 -5.12
CA LEU A 356 7.89 3.67 -3.98
C LEU A 356 8.73 2.38 -3.96
N LEU A 357 9.98 2.47 -4.43
CA LEU A 357 10.93 1.36 -4.49
C LEU A 357 11.99 1.48 -3.39
N THR A 358 12.23 0.38 -2.69
CA THR A 358 13.13 0.30 -1.53
C THR A 358 14.03 -0.94 -1.61
N GLU A 359 15.22 -0.89 -0.99
CA GLU A 359 16.05 -2.05 -0.68
C GLU A 359 16.13 -2.21 0.84
N PHE A 360 15.70 -3.35 1.36
CA PHE A 360 15.83 -3.70 2.76
C PHE A 360 16.92 -4.75 2.96
N LYS A 361 17.61 -4.65 4.09
CA LYS A 361 18.42 -5.73 4.65
C LYS A 361 17.66 -6.34 5.84
N ILE A 362 17.50 -7.65 5.83
CA ILE A 362 16.93 -8.42 6.93
C ILE A 362 17.94 -8.45 8.09
N LEU A 363 17.49 -8.12 9.29
CA LEU A 363 18.30 -8.09 10.52
C LEU A 363 18.15 -9.35 11.37
#